data_AF-A0A838IXP9-F1
#
_entry.id   AF-A0A838IXP9-F1
#
_cell.length_a   1.000
_cell.length_b   1.000
_cell.length_c   1.000
_cell.angle_alpha   90.00
_cell.angle_beta   90.00
_cell.angle_gamma   90.00
#
_symmetry.space_group_name_H-M   'P 1'
#
loop_
_entity.id
_entity.type
_entity.pdbx_description
1 polymer ?
#
loop_
_entity_poly.entity_id
_entity_poly.type
_entity_poly.pdbx_seq_one_letter_code
_entity_poly.pdbx_strand_id
1 'polypeptide(L)'
;MRGTERGWEAWFDVLDECGARERPHAEIARWLVETHAVDAWWAQSLTVGYERARGGRSLGERPDGFAVSASKTVAASAEATFDAFVDPRARSEWLPDDELRERTASRPKSARFDWSDGATRVHIHITAKGDAKASLSVNHERLRDGDEAERMKAYWRERLAAFKSFVER
;
A
#
# COMPACT_ATOMS: atom_id res chain seq x y z
N MET A 1 -12.47 -5.02 -20.24
CA MET A 1 -11.51 -3.90 -20.05
C MET A 1 -12.24 -2.62 -20.42
N ARG A 2 -12.58 -1.77 -19.44
CA ARG A 2 -12.96 -0.34 -19.57
C ARG A 2 -13.14 0.23 -18.16
N GLY A 3 -12.01 0.46 -17.50
CA GLY A 3 -11.91 1.14 -16.21
C GLY A 3 -10.93 2.31 -16.28
N THR A 4 -10.88 3.02 -17.42
CA THR A 4 -9.77 3.94 -17.74
C THR A 4 -10.20 5.36 -18.17
N GLU A 5 -11.46 5.76 -18.02
CA GLU A 5 -11.87 7.13 -18.41
C GLU A 5 -12.31 8.03 -17.24
N ARG A 6 -12.39 7.50 -16.01
CA ARG A 6 -12.66 8.30 -14.80
C ARG A 6 -11.73 7.88 -13.67
N GLY A 7 -11.03 8.85 -13.09
CA GLY A 7 -10.24 8.69 -11.87
C GLY A 7 -11.13 8.50 -10.64
N TRP A 8 -10.52 8.13 -9.51
CA TRP A 8 -11.22 7.87 -8.24
C TRP A 8 -12.00 9.10 -7.74
N GLU A 9 -11.38 10.29 -7.78
CA GLU A 9 -12.06 11.55 -7.41
C GLU A 9 -13.33 11.80 -8.24
N ALA A 10 -13.27 11.59 -9.56
CA ALA A 10 -14.43 11.74 -10.43
C ALA A 10 -15.54 10.73 -10.13
N TRP A 11 -15.21 9.54 -9.60
CA TRP A 11 -16.21 8.59 -9.10
C TRP A 11 -16.78 9.00 -7.75
N PHE A 12 -15.97 9.58 -6.88
CA PHE A 12 -16.43 10.07 -5.59
C PHE A 12 -17.35 11.27 -5.74
N ASP A 13 -17.08 12.18 -6.67
CA ASP A 13 -17.98 13.30 -6.98
C ASP A 13 -19.35 12.79 -7.47
N VAL A 14 -19.34 11.80 -8.36
CA VAL A 14 -20.56 11.15 -8.87
C VAL A 14 -21.34 10.43 -7.76
N LEU A 15 -20.64 9.81 -6.81
CA LEU A 15 -21.23 9.15 -5.65
C LEU A 15 -21.76 10.16 -4.62
N ASP A 16 -21.08 11.29 -4.43
CA ASP A 16 -21.54 12.40 -3.60
C ASP A 16 -22.80 13.04 -4.20
N GLU A 17 -22.83 13.30 -5.52
CA GLU A 17 -23.98 13.83 -6.24
C GLU A 17 -25.21 12.93 -6.14
N CYS A 18 -25.04 11.60 -6.11
CA CYS A 18 -26.15 10.65 -5.97
C CYS A 18 -26.56 10.39 -4.50
N GLY A 19 -25.93 11.08 -3.55
CA GLY A 19 -26.19 10.93 -2.12
C GLY A 19 -25.76 9.57 -1.55
N ALA A 20 -24.68 8.96 -2.08
CA ALA A 20 -24.22 7.65 -1.65
C ALA A 20 -23.85 7.60 -0.16
N ARG A 21 -23.53 8.73 0.47
CA ARG A 21 -23.23 8.85 1.90
C ARG A 21 -24.36 8.35 2.83
N GLU A 22 -25.61 8.43 2.38
CA GLU A 22 -26.78 8.02 3.16
C GLU A 22 -27.29 6.63 2.76
N ARG A 23 -26.62 5.98 1.80
CA ARG A 23 -27.03 4.68 1.26
C ARG A 23 -26.27 3.52 1.89
N PRO A 24 -26.88 2.34 2.01
CA PRO A 24 -26.16 1.12 2.39
C PRO A 24 -25.13 0.73 1.34
N HIS A 25 -23.96 0.25 1.78
CA HIS A 25 -22.88 -0.30 0.94
C HIS A 25 -23.35 -1.10 -0.29
N ALA A 26 -24.24 -2.08 -0.07
CA ALA A 26 -24.73 -2.96 -1.12
C ALA A 26 -25.53 -2.22 -2.20
N GLU A 27 -26.21 -1.14 -1.83
CA GLU A 27 -26.97 -0.30 -2.75
C GLU A 27 -26.05 0.53 -3.65
N ILE A 28 -24.98 1.09 -3.08
CA ILE A 28 -23.98 1.87 -3.81
C ILE A 28 -23.27 1.00 -4.86
N ALA A 29 -22.82 -0.20 -4.46
CA ALA A 29 -22.15 -1.11 -5.38
C ALA A 29 -23.09 -1.59 -6.50
N ARG A 30 -24.36 -1.89 -6.17
CA ARG A 30 -25.36 -2.27 -7.17
C ARG A 30 -25.64 -1.11 -8.14
N TRP A 31 -25.76 0.10 -7.64
CA TRP A 31 -25.99 1.29 -8.45
C TRP A 31 -24.85 1.55 -9.45
N LEU A 32 -23.59 1.35 -9.05
CA LEU A 32 -22.42 1.45 -9.93
C LEU A 32 -22.47 0.41 -11.07
N VAL A 33 -22.89 -0.83 -10.78
CA VAL A 33 -23.01 -1.89 -11.79
C VAL A 33 -24.18 -1.61 -12.74
N GLU A 34 -25.35 -1.29 -12.20
CA GLU A 34 -26.59 -1.15 -12.99
C GLU A 34 -26.64 0.15 -13.79
N THR A 35 -26.21 1.27 -13.20
CA THR A 35 -26.34 2.61 -13.80
C THR A 35 -25.14 2.97 -14.65
N HIS A 36 -23.95 2.54 -14.22
CA HIS A 36 -22.69 2.96 -14.81
C HIS A 36 -21.93 1.83 -15.51
N ALA A 37 -22.50 0.62 -15.57
CA ALA A 37 -21.88 -0.56 -16.18
C ALA A 37 -20.45 -0.83 -15.67
N VAL A 38 -20.20 -0.41 -14.42
CA VAL A 38 -18.94 -0.68 -13.75
C VAL A 38 -18.87 -2.18 -13.44
N ASP A 39 -17.70 -2.78 -13.67
CA ASP A 39 -17.47 -4.17 -13.31
C ASP A 39 -17.78 -4.41 -11.81
N ALA A 40 -18.43 -5.52 -11.48
CA ALA A 40 -18.92 -5.78 -10.12
C ALA A 40 -17.81 -5.76 -9.06
N TRP A 41 -16.59 -6.19 -9.42
CA TRP A 41 -15.44 -6.14 -8.53
C TRP A 41 -14.89 -4.71 -8.38
N TRP A 42 -14.90 -3.93 -9.47
CA TRP A 42 -14.57 -2.50 -9.42
C TRP A 42 -15.60 -1.68 -8.62
N ALA A 43 -16.89 -2.00 -8.74
CA ALA A 43 -17.97 -1.33 -8.00
C ALA A 43 -17.83 -1.54 -6.49
N GLN A 44 -17.51 -2.76 -6.05
CA GLN A 44 -17.20 -3.04 -4.65
C GLN A 44 -15.99 -2.24 -4.16
N SER A 45 -14.95 -2.15 -4.99
CA SER A 45 -13.73 -1.39 -4.65
C SER A 45 -14.01 0.12 -4.55
N LEU A 46 -14.80 0.68 -5.47
CA LEU A 46 -15.23 2.08 -5.46
C LEU A 46 -16.09 2.41 -4.24
N THR A 47 -17.08 1.56 -3.91
CA THR A 47 -17.93 1.76 -2.73
C THR A 47 -17.10 1.76 -1.44
N VAL A 48 -16.20 0.77 -1.29
CA VAL A 48 -15.32 0.70 -0.11
C VAL A 48 -14.44 1.95 0.00
N GLY A 49 -13.85 2.42 -1.11
CA GLY A 49 -13.04 3.63 -1.09
C GLY A 49 -13.84 4.89 -0.79
N TYR A 50 -15.05 4.99 -1.34
CA TYR A 50 -15.96 6.12 -1.11
C TYR A 50 -16.41 6.21 0.36
N GLU A 51 -16.83 5.09 0.95
CA GLU A 51 -17.23 5.02 2.36
C GLU A 51 -16.06 5.38 3.30
N ARG A 52 -14.83 4.98 2.94
CA ARG A 52 -13.62 5.35 3.69
C ARG A 52 -13.29 6.84 3.56
N ALA A 53 -13.47 7.41 2.38
CA ALA A 53 -13.17 8.81 2.10
C ALA A 53 -14.21 9.77 2.70
N ARG A 54 -15.45 9.32 2.94
CA ARG A 54 -16.56 10.16 3.44
C ARG A 54 -17.06 9.80 4.84
N GLY A 55 -16.61 8.67 5.39
CA GLY A 55 -16.96 8.14 6.71
C GLY A 55 -15.93 8.45 7.79
N GLY A 56 -15.70 9.73 8.12
CA GLY A 56 -14.75 10.11 9.19
C GLY A 56 -13.30 9.66 8.88
N ARG A 57 -12.39 9.69 9.87
CA ARG A 57 -10.95 9.48 9.65
C ARG A 57 -10.71 8.29 8.74
N SER A 58 -10.14 8.56 7.57
CA SER A 58 -9.90 7.55 6.55
C SER A 58 -8.95 6.47 7.08
N LEU A 59 -9.15 5.21 6.70
CA LEU A 59 -8.25 4.10 7.06
C LEU A 59 -6.81 4.43 6.61
N GLY A 60 -5.92 4.71 7.57
CA GLY A 60 -4.53 5.10 7.31
C GLY A 60 -4.23 6.57 7.60
N GLU A 61 -5.23 7.42 7.86
CA GLU A 61 -5.04 8.83 8.18
C GLU A 61 -4.39 9.02 9.58
N ARG A 62 -3.32 9.80 9.63
CA ARG A 62 -2.54 10.17 10.81
C ARG A 62 -2.35 11.69 10.87
N PRO A 63 -1.98 12.25 12.04
CA PRO A 63 -1.76 13.70 12.18
C PRO A 63 -0.72 14.28 11.21
N ASP A 64 0.20 13.45 10.69
CA ASP A 64 1.26 13.83 9.76
C ASP A 64 1.05 13.32 8.33
N GLY A 65 -0.18 12.93 7.96
CA GLY A 65 -0.54 12.45 6.63
C GLY A 65 -1.11 11.03 6.66
N PHE A 66 -1.11 10.34 5.52
CA PHE A 66 -1.58 8.97 5.41
C PHE A 66 -0.43 7.99 5.59
N ALA A 67 -0.76 6.80 6.09
CA ALA A 67 0.17 5.69 6.25
C ALA A 67 -0.44 4.40 5.70
N VAL A 68 0.37 3.65 4.96
CA VAL A 68 0.01 2.32 4.47
C VAL A 68 1.00 1.28 4.93
N SER A 69 0.52 0.06 5.10
CA SER A 69 1.34 -1.09 5.40
C SER A 69 1.13 -2.20 4.37
N ALA A 70 2.23 -2.85 4.00
CA ALA A 70 2.24 -4.06 3.20
C ALA A 70 3.21 -5.05 3.83
N SER A 71 2.87 -6.34 3.81
CA SER A 71 3.72 -7.37 4.38
C SER A 71 3.77 -8.62 3.52
N LYS A 72 4.89 -9.33 3.63
CA LYS A 72 5.14 -10.59 2.93
C LYS A 72 5.94 -11.52 3.83
N THR A 73 5.60 -12.80 3.80
CA THR A 73 6.38 -13.85 4.46
C THR A 73 7.30 -14.51 3.43
N VAL A 74 8.56 -14.66 3.80
CA VAL A 74 9.63 -15.23 2.99
C VAL A 74 10.29 -16.42 3.68
N ALA A 75 10.78 -17.37 2.90
CA ALA A 75 11.53 -18.56 3.32
C ALA A 75 13.02 -18.24 3.40
N ALA A 76 13.34 -17.20 4.16
CA ALA A 76 14.70 -16.77 4.48
C ALA A 76 14.77 -16.41 5.96
N SER A 77 15.97 -16.47 6.55
CA SER A 77 16.19 -16.03 7.93
C SER A 77 15.91 -14.53 8.07
N ALA A 78 15.64 -14.07 9.29
CA ALA A 78 15.45 -12.65 9.56
C ALA A 78 16.68 -11.82 9.16
N GLU A 79 17.89 -12.38 9.33
CA GLU A 79 19.14 -11.73 8.94
C GLU A 79 19.28 -11.58 7.43
N ALA A 80 19.08 -12.67 6.67
CA ALA A 80 19.15 -12.62 5.21
C ALA A 80 18.08 -11.68 4.62
N THR A 81 16.88 -11.69 5.22
CA THR A 81 15.80 -10.76 4.86
C THR A 81 16.20 -9.31 5.11
N PHE A 82 16.85 -9.03 6.24
CA PHE A 82 17.31 -7.69 6.59
C PHE A 82 18.37 -7.21 5.60
N ASP A 83 19.41 -8.02 5.37
CA ASP A 83 20.53 -7.66 4.50
C ASP A 83 20.08 -7.41 3.06
N ALA A 84 19.22 -8.28 2.52
CA ALA A 84 18.66 -8.13 1.18
C ALA A 84 17.82 -6.85 1.01
N PHE A 85 17.28 -6.30 2.11
CA PHE A 85 16.52 -5.05 2.07
C PHE A 85 17.44 -3.83 2.21
N VAL A 86 18.40 -3.86 3.13
CA VAL A 86 19.25 -2.69 3.42
C VAL A 86 20.39 -2.50 2.42
N ASP A 87 20.93 -3.58 1.83
CA ASP A 87 22.01 -3.52 0.85
C ASP A 87 21.51 -2.88 -0.46
N PRO A 88 22.03 -1.70 -0.87
CA PRO A 88 21.63 -1.04 -2.11
C PRO A 88 21.82 -1.90 -3.36
N ARG A 89 22.84 -2.77 -3.39
CA ARG A 89 23.09 -3.65 -4.54
C ARG A 89 21.99 -4.69 -4.67
N ALA A 90 21.70 -5.42 -3.59
CA ALA A 90 20.61 -6.37 -3.55
C ALA A 90 19.24 -5.69 -3.81
N ARG A 91 19.05 -4.49 -3.26
CA ARG A 91 17.82 -3.72 -3.41
C ARG A 91 17.55 -3.33 -4.87
N SER A 92 18.57 -2.96 -5.63
CA SER A 92 18.42 -2.59 -7.05
C SER A 92 17.86 -3.72 -7.93
N GLU A 93 17.97 -4.99 -7.51
CA GLU A 93 17.42 -6.14 -8.27
C GLU A 93 15.89 -6.27 -8.15
N TRP A 94 15.28 -5.76 -7.08
CA TRP A 94 13.82 -5.89 -6.84
C TRP A 94 13.10 -4.56 -6.59
N LEU A 95 13.83 -3.49 -6.33
CA LEU A 95 13.37 -2.12 -6.16
C LEU A 95 14.18 -1.20 -7.09
N PRO A 96 13.86 -1.14 -8.39
CA PRO A 96 14.64 -0.41 -9.37
C PRO A 96 14.57 1.12 -9.18
N ASP A 97 13.48 1.61 -8.61
CA ASP A 97 13.29 3.01 -8.20
C ASP A 97 13.85 3.18 -6.77
N ASP A 98 15.14 2.90 -6.55
CA ASP A 98 15.74 2.96 -5.21
C ASP A 98 15.81 4.40 -4.68
N GLU A 99 14.69 4.81 -4.09
CA GLU A 99 14.49 6.11 -3.46
C GLU A 99 14.77 6.06 -1.96
N LEU A 100 15.23 4.92 -1.42
CA LEU A 100 15.41 4.73 0.02
C LEU A 100 16.78 5.24 0.49
N ARG A 101 16.75 6.20 1.44
CA ARG A 101 17.94 6.70 2.13
C ARG A 101 17.89 6.27 3.59
N GLU A 102 18.81 5.39 3.99
CA GLU A 102 18.82 4.85 5.35
C GLU A 102 19.11 5.97 6.38
N ARG A 103 18.30 5.99 7.44
CA ARG A 103 18.52 6.86 8.61
C ARG A 103 19.06 6.10 9.81
N THR A 104 18.45 4.96 10.10
CA THR A 104 18.77 4.17 11.28
C THR A 104 18.36 2.73 11.04
N ALA A 105 19.24 1.81 11.41
CA ALA A 105 19.03 0.38 11.40
C ALA A 105 19.11 -0.20 12.82
N SER A 106 18.32 -1.24 13.07
CA SER A 106 18.41 -2.10 14.25
C SER A 106 18.33 -3.55 13.76
N ARG A 107 19.47 -4.04 13.27
CA ARG A 107 19.59 -5.38 12.68
C ARG A 107 19.23 -6.47 13.70
N PRO A 108 18.53 -7.55 13.29
CA PRO A 108 17.85 -7.74 12.02
C PRO A 108 16.37 -7.31 12.04
N LYS A 109 15.93 -6.55 13.05
CA LYS A 109 14.51 -6.35 13.37
C LYS A 109 13.83 -5.21 12.60
N SER A 110 14.54 -4.12 12.31
CA SER A 110 13.91 -2.94 11.69
C SER A 110 14.93 -1.97 11.11
N ALA A 111 14.52 -1.21 10.10
CA ALA A 111 15.26 -0.07 9.58
C ALA A 111 14.29 1.04 9.19
N ARG A 112 14.77 2.29 9.21
CA ARG A 112 14.03 3.49 8.83
C ARG A 112 14.75 4.20 7.70
N PHE A 113 13.97 4.65 6.73
CA PHE A 113 14.44 5.30 5.53
C PHE A 113 13.63 6.57 5.27
N ASP A 114 14.29 7.58 4.72
CA ASP A 114 13.61 8.64 3.98
C ASP A 114 13.36 8.13 2.55
N TRP A 115 12.22 8.47 1.97
CA TRP A 115 11.85 8.12 0.60
C TRP A 115 12.01 9.35 -0.31
N SER A 116 12.74 9.18 -1.40
CA SER A 116 13.03 10.20 -2.41
C SER A 116 13.79 11.41 -1.84
N ASP A 117 13.15 12.59 -1.86
CA ASP A 117 13.62 13.84 -1.26
C ASP A 117 13.40 13.92 0.26
N GLY A 118 12.75 12.91 0.85
CA GLY A 118 12.45 12.82 2.27
C GLY A 118 11.12 13.42 2.69
N ALA A 119 10.24 13.74 1.73
CA ALA A 119 8.85 14.12 2.02
C ALA A 119 8.11 13.00 2.76
N THR A 120 8.33 11.75 2.36
CA THR A 120 7.69 10.57 2.94
C THR A 120 8.71 9.63 3.59
N ARG A 121 8.25 8.70 4.43
CA ARG A 121 9.12 7.83 5.24
C ARG A 121 8.75 6.37 5.12
N VAL A 122 9.77 5.51 5.07
CA VAL A 122 9.58 4.07 5.02
C VAL A 122 10.20 3.41 6.24
N HIS A 123 9.40 2.66 6.97
CA HIS A 123 9.81 1.88 8.12
C HIS A 123 9.61 0.40 7.83
N ILE A 124 10.66 -0.40 7.95
CA ILE A 124 10.55 -1.85 7.87
C ILE A 124 10.56 -2.48 9.25
N HIS A 125 9.81 -3.57 9.38
CA HIS A 125 9.87 -4.46 10.52
C HIS A 125 9.97 -5.90 10.04
N ILE A 126 10.89 -6.66 10.63
CA ILE A 126 11.12 -8.07 10.32
C ILE A 126 10.84 -8.88 11.57
N THR A 127 9.95 -9.84 11.44
CA THR A 127 9.61 -10.79 12.49
C THR A 127 10.10 -12.17 12.08
N ALA A 128 11.03 -12.75 12.84
CA ALA A 128 11.45 -14.13 12.66
C ALA A 128 10.28 -15.09 12.90
N LYS A 129 10.12 -16.09 12.04
CA LYS A 129 9.11 -17.16 12.10
C LYS A 129 9.80 -18.53 12.07
N GLY A 130 10.89 -18.65 12.85
CA GLY A 130 11.83 -19.78 12.83
C GLY A 130 13.14 -19.43 12.13
N ASP A 131 14.04 -20.39 12.04
CA ASP A 131 15.43 -20.16 11.61
C ASP A 131 15.56 -19.83 10.11
N ALA A 132 14.64 -20.37 9.28
CA ALA A 132 14.65 -20.21 7.82
C ALA A 132 13.40 -19.49 7.29
N LYS A 133 12.69 -18.73 8.13
CA LYS A 133 11.46 -18.04 7.71
C LYS A 133 11.30 -16.73 8.45
N ALA A 134 10.88 -15.69 7.73
CA ALA A 134 10.65 -14.36 8.29
C ALA A 134 9.43 -13.69 7.65
N SER A 135 8.84 -12.74 8.37
CA SER A 135 7.81 -11.85 7.86
C SER A 135 8.38 -10.44 7.78
N LEU A 136 8.43 -9.89 6.57
CA LEU A 136 8.80 -8.50 6.31
C LEU A 136 7.52 -7.67 6.23
N SER A 137 7.46 -6.60 7.01
CA SER A 137 6.42 -5.57 6.95
C SER A 137 7.06 -4.24 6.57
N VAL A 138 6.44 -3.53 5.65
CA VAL A 138 6.84 -2.19 5.22
C VAL A 138 5.69 -1.24 5.53
N ASN A 139 5.99 -0.18 6.28
CA ASN A 139 5.09 0.93 6.55
C ASN A 139 5.60 2.16 5.81
N HIS A 140 4.79 2.73 4.93
CA HIS A 140 5.08 3.99 4.25
C HIS A 140 4.19 5.06 4.86
N GLU A 141 4.80 6.07 5.47
CA GLU A 141 4.16 7.13 6.26
C GLU A 141 4.33 8.51 5.59
N ARG A 142 3.51 9.47 6.02
CA ARG A 142 3.47 10.88 5.55
C ARG A 142 3.01 11.07 4.11
N LEU A 143 2.20 10.14 3.62
CA LEU A 143 1.58 10.24 2.31
C LEU A 143 0.58 11.39 2.32
N ARG A 144 0.49 12.13 1.21
CA ARG A 144 -0.25 13.39 1.14
C ARG A 144 -1.77 13.18 1.28
N ASP A 145 -2.28 12.07 0.73
CA ASP A 145 -3.70 11.76 0.63
C ASP A 145 -3.96 10.24 0.50
N GLY A 146 -5.24 9.86 0.53
CA GLY A 146 -5.69 8.48 0.42
C GLY A 146 -5.41 7.83 -0.95
N ASP A 147 -5.39 8.62 -2.02
CA ASP A 147 -5.11 8.12 -3.36
C ASP A 147 -3.63 7.74 -3.51
N GLU A 148 -2.73 8.55 -2.98
CA GLU A 148 -1.31 8.23 -2.87
C GLU A 148 -1.08 7.03 -1.96
N ALA A 149 -1.82 6.94 -0.85
CA ALA A 149 -1.81 5.79 0.04
C ALA A 149 -2.11 4.47 -0.70
N GLU A 150 -3.22 4.40 -1.42
CA GLU A 150 -3.58 3.18 -2.16
C GLU A 150 -2.62 2.88 -3.32
N ARG A 151 -2.10 3.89 -4.03
CA ARG A 151 -1.03 3.71 -5.03
C ARG A 151 0.23 3.10 -4.41
N MET A 152 0.71 3.66 -3.30
CA MET A 152 1.92 3.17 -2.61
C MET A 152 1.71 1.78 -2.03
N LYS A 153 0.51 1.47 -1.54
CA LYS A 153 0.18 0.13 -1.05
C LYS A 153 0.20 -0.91 -2.17
N ALA A 154 -0.35 -0.59 -3.34
CA ALA A 154 -0.29 -1.47 -4.52
C ALA A 154 1.18 -1.68 -4.96
N TYR A 155 1.95 -0.59 -5.06
CA TYR A 155 3.38 -0.63 -5.35
C TYR A 155 4.14 -1.55 -4.40
N TRP A 156 3.98 -1.36 -3.07
CA TRP A 156 4.67 -2.18 -2.08
C TRP A 156 4.27 -3.65 -2.13
N ARG A 157 3.02 -3.99 -2.45
CA ARG A 157 2.61 -5.41 -2.61
C ARG A 157 3.33 -6.07 -3.78
N GLU A 158 3.50 -5.36 -4.88
CA GLU A 158 4.22 -5.85 -6.05
C GLU A 158 5.72 -5.99 -5.76
N ARG A 159 6.34 -4.95 -5.20
CA ARG A 159 7.77 -4.95 -4.83
C ARG A 159 8.09 -6.02 -3.79
N LEU A 160 7.24 -6.22 -2.79
CA LEU A 160 7.43 -7.29 -1.81
C LEU A 160 7.22 -8.71 -2.40
N ALA A 161 6.46 -8.84 -3.49
CA ALA A 161 6.39 -10.10 -4.22
C ALA A 161 7.71 -10.36 -4.98
N ALA A 162 8.28 -9.34 -5.63
CA ALA A 162 9.60 -9.43 -6.27
C ALA A 162 10.70 -9.73 -5.23
N PHE A 163 10.69 -9.05 -4.08
CA PHE A 163 11.59 -9.30 -2.97
C PHE A 163 11.56 -10.76 -2.50
N LYS A 164 10.34 -11.33 -2.36
CA LYS A 164 10.18 -12.75 -2.01
C LYS A 164 10.86 -13.65 -3.04
N SER A 165 10.62 -13.43 -4.33
CA SER A 165 11.26 -14.21 -5.39
C SER A 165 12.79 -14.05 -5.42
N PHE A 166 13.29 -12.86 -5.09
CA PHE A 166 14.72 -12.59 -5.02
C PHE A 166 15.40 -13.32 -3.86
N VAL A 167 14.82 -13.26 -2.65
CA VAL A 167 15.44 -13.83 -1.43
C VAL A 167 15.28 -15.36 -1.33
N GLU A 168 14.32 -15.95 -2.04
CA GLU A 168 14.07 -17.40 -2.07
C GLU A 168 14.71 -18.10 -3.26
N ARG A 169 15.51 -17.38 -4.05
CA ARG A 169 16.25 -17.92 -5.20
C ARG A 169 17.36 -18.86 -4.76
#